data_AF-A0A7Z7I8I6-F1
#
_entry.id   AF-A0A7Z7I8I6-F1
#
_cell.length_a   1.000
_cell.length_b   1.000
_cell.length_c   1.000
_cell.angle_alpha   90.00
_cell.angle_beta   90.00
_cell.angle_gamma   90.00
#
_symmetry.space_group_name_H-M   'P 1'
#
loop_
_entity.id
_entity.type
_entity.pdbx_description
1 polymer ?
#
loop_
_entity_poly.entity_id
_entity_poly.type
_entity_poly.pdbx_seq_one_letter_code
_entity_poly.pdbx_strand_id
1 'polypeptide(L)' 'MARLPDSLFAQLLALPLGAALVLPLGVPMQAAERAIASVIEQHPMRRFAIGEHVAQPSQGEAVHNVRIGRLADA' A
#
# COMPACT_ATOMS: atom_id res chain seq x y z
N MET A 1 -3.88 -20.70 2.63
CA MET A 1 -2.86 -20.21 1.66
C MET A 1 -3.33 -18.87 1.11
N ALA A 2 -2.77 -17.75 1.56
CA ALA A 2 -3.19 -16.44 1.12
C ALA A 2 -2.49 -16.09 -0.21
N ARG A 3 -3.22 -16.17 -1.33
CA ARG A 3 -2.83 -15.49 -2.59
C ARG A 3 -2.96 -13.97 -2.35
N LEU A 4 -1.92 -13.38 -1.77
CA LEU A 4 -1.78 -11.93 -1.58
C LEU A 4 -1.37 -11.13 -2.85
N PRO A 5 -0.67 -11.68 -3.88
CA PRO A 5 -0.11 -10.81 -4.92
C PRO A 5 -1.18 -10.21 -5.86
N ASP A 6 -2.20 -10.99 -6.23
CA ASP A 6 -3.22 -10.52 -7.18
C ASP A 6 -4.18 -9.47 -6.59
N SER A 7 -4.44 -9.53 -5.27
CA SER A 7 -5.38 -8.59 -4.64
C SER A 7 -4.75 -7.22 -4.36
N LEU A 8 -3.47 -7.15 -3.99
CA LEU A 8 -2.80 -5.88 -3.70
C LEU A 8 -2.51 -5.09 -4.97
N PHE A 9 -2.07 -5.77 -6.04
CA PHE A 9 -1.88 -5.14 -7.35
C PHE A 9 -3.19 -4.49 -7.84
N ALA A 10 -4.30 -5.22 -7.82
CA ALA A 10 -5.60 -4.71 -8.23
C ALA A 10 -6.06 -3.52 -7.37
N GLN A 11 -5.84 -3.57 -6.06
CA GLN A 11 -6.17 -2.46 -5.16
C GLN A 11 -5.35 -1.20 -5.45
N LEU A 12 -4.04 -1.34 -5.73
CA LEU A 12 -3.19 -0.22 -6.11
C LEU A 12 -3.55 0.35 -7.49
N LEU A 13 -3.99 -0.52 -8.40
CA LEU A 13 -4.47 -0.10 -9.71
C LEU A 13 -5.80 0.67 -9.62
N ALA A 14 -6.69 0.27 -8.71
CA ALA A 14 -7.96 0.94 -8.46
C ALA A 14 -7.85 2.14 -7.50
N LEU A 15 -6.70 2.38 -6.87
CA LEU A 15 -6.52 3.40 -5.84
C LEU A 15 -6.73 4.81 -6.43
N PRO A 16 -7.73 5.58 -5.95
CA PRO A 16 -7.99 6.93 -6.43
C PRO A 16 -6.84 7.90 -6.10
N LEU A 17 -6.69 8.93 -6.93
CA LEU A 17 -5.69 9.98 -6.71
C LEU A 17 -5.93 10.70 -5.37
N GLY A 18 -4.88 10.87 -4.57
CA GLY A 18 -4.95 11.44 -3.22
C GLY A 18 -5.45 10.48 -2.13
N ALA A 19 -5.92 9.28 -2.48
CA ALA A 19 -6.31 8.27 -1.50
C ALA A 19 -5.11 7.49 -0.97
N ALA A 20 -5.30 6.79 0.15
CA ALA A 20 -4.29 5.89 0.70
C ALA A 20 -4.89 4.53 1.06
N LEU A 21 -4.16 3.48 0.74
CA LEU A 21 -4.42 2.13 1.17
C LEU A 21 -3.59 1.83 2.42
N VAL A 22 -4.23 1.39 3.50
CA VAL A 22 -3.55 0.90 4.70
C VAL A 22 -3.59 -0.62 4.64
N LEU A 23 -2.41 -1.24 4.64
CA LEU A 23 -2.27 -2.68 4.58
C LEU A 23 -2.48 -3.29 5.96
N PRO A 24 -3.12 -4.47 6.05
CA PRO A 24 -3.33 -5.13 7.32
C PRO A 24 -2.00 -5.56 7.95
N LEU A 25 -2.05 -5.75 9.28
CA LEU A 25 -0.96 -6.29 10.09
C LEU A 25 -0.30 -7.52 9.45
N GLY A 26 1.03 -7.52 9.46
CA GLY A 26 1.84 -8.65 8.96
C GLY A 26 2.22 -8.57 7.48
N VAL A 27 1.76 -7.57 6.73
CA VAL A 27 2.29 -7.31 5.38
C VAL A 27 3.63 -6.55 5.51
N PRO A 28 4.76 -7.14 5.09
CA PRO A 28 6.05 -6.47 5.18
C PRO A 28 6.14 -5.33 4.16
N MET A 29 6.85 -4.27 4.52
CA MET A 29 7.08 -3.10 3.65
C MET A 29 7.66 -3.51 2.28
N GLN A 30 8.55 -4.51 2.25
CA GLN A 30 9.14 -5.04 1.02
C GLN A 30 8.11 -5.66 0.06
N ALA A 31 7.03 -6.27 0.57
CA ALA A 31 5.96 -6.79 -0.29
C ALA A 31 5.13 -5.66 -0.90
N ALA A 32 4.90 -4.59 -0.14
CA ALA A 32 4.27 -3.37 -0.63
C ALA A 32 5.11 -2.68 -1.71
N GLU A 33 6.43 -2.56 -1.51
CA GLU A 33 7.36 -2.02 -2.50
C GLU A 33 7.34 -2.82 -3.80
N ARG A 34 7.39 -4.16 -3.71
CA ARG A 34 7.29 -5.03 -4.90
C ARG A 34 5.98 -4.83 -5.65
N ALA A 35 4.85 -4.72 -4.95
CA ALA A 35 3.56 -4.49 -5.58
C ALA A 35 3.50 -3.12 -6.28
N ILE A 36 4.05 -2.07 -5.66
CA ILE A 36 4.16 -0.75 -6.29
C ILE A 36 5.04 -0.83 -7.55
N ALA A 37 6.20 -1.49 -7.48
CA ALA A 37 7.09 -1.65 -8.61
C ALA A 37 6.38 -2.33 -9.79
N SER A 38 5.66 -3.43 -9.56
CA SER A 38 4.89 -4.10 -10.62
C SER A 38 3.79 -3.21 -11.24
N VAL A 39 3.16 -2.32 -10.46
CA VAL A 39 2.19 -1.35 -11.00
C VAL A 39 2.89 -0.29 -11.84
N ILE A 40 4.04 0.22 -11.40
CA ILE A 40 4.82 1.23 -12.15
C ILE A 40 5.37 0.64 -13.45
N GLU A 41 5.82 -0.61 -13.44
CA GLU A 41 6.27 -1.31 -14.65
C GLU A 41 5.17 -1.35 -15.73
N GLN A 42 3.91 -1.56 -15.34
CA GLN A 42 2.77 -1.60 -16.28
C GLN A 42 2.17 -0.22 -16.55
N HIS A 43 2.30 0.72 -15.61
CA HIS A 43 1.72 2.07 -15.68
C HIS A 43 2.74 3.11 -15.18
N PRO A 44 3.73 3.48 -16.01
CA PRO A 44 4.90 4.25 -15.57
C PRO A 44 4.59 5.69 -15.14
N MET A 45 3.44 6.23 -15.54
CA MET A 45 2.99 7.56 -15.09
C MET A 45 2.47 7.56 -13.66
N ARG A 46 2.13 6.38 -13.11
CA ARG A 46 1.60 6.28 -11.75
C ARG A 46 2.70 6.50 -10.72
N ARG A 47 2.36 7.24 -9.67
CA ARG A 47 3.24 7.57 -8.55
C ARG A 47 2.56 7.22 -7.23
N PHE A 48 3.34 6.64 -6.32
CA PHE A 48 2.91 6.23 -5.00
C PHE A 48 3.89 6.70 -3.93
N ALA A 49 3.38 7.00 -2.74
CA ALA A 49 4.17 7.22 -1.53
C ALA A 49 3.97 6.02 -0.60
N ILE A 50 5.03 5.48 -0.02
CA ILE A 50 4.97 4.41 0.98
C ILE A 50 5.49 4.92 2.32
N GLY A 51 4.86 4.50 3.40
CA GLY A 51 5.29 4.83 4.75
C GLY A 51 4.58 3.97 5.79
N GLU A 52 4.76 4.36 7.04
CA GLU A 52 4.11 3.70 8.18
C GLU A 52 2.82 4.44 8.58
N HIS A 53 1.82 3.68 9.00
CA HIS A 53 0.62 4.17 9.65
C HIS A 53 0.44 3.48 10.99
N VAL A 54 0.55 4.26 12.06
CA VAL A 54 0.31 3.79 13.42
C VAL A 54 -1.17 4.00 13.75
N ALA A 55 -1.89 2.90 13.96
CA ALA A 55 -3.24 2.91 14.48
C ALA A 55 -3.19 2.61 15.98
N GLN A 56 -3.96 3.34 16.80
CA GLN A 56 -4.11 3.06 18.23
C GLN A 56 -5.55 2.62 18.50
N PRO A 57 -5.88 1.34 18.28
CA PRO A 57 -7.24 0.85 18.46
C PRO A 57 -7.69 0.82 19.94
N SER A 58 -6.75 0.73 20.88
CA SER A 58 -7.01 0.70 22.33
C SER A 58 -5.92 1.47 23.09
N GLN A 59 -6.21 1.93 24.31
CA GLN A 59 -5.20 2.58 25.14
C GLN A 59 -4.09 1.58 25.51
N GLY A 60 -2.88 1.82 25.00
CA GLY A 60 -1.68 1.02 25.29
C GLY A 60 -1.22 0.10 24.16
N GLU A 61 -2.00 -0.05 23.09
CA GLU A 61 -1.63 -0.87 21.93
C GLU A 61 -1.45 0.01 20.69
N ALA A 62 -0.22 0.06 20.17
CA ALA A 62 0.10 0.73 18.90
C ALA A 62 0.30 -0.33 17.81
N VAL A 63 -0.52 -0.26 16.77
CA VAL A 63 -0.49 -1.16 15.63
C VAL A 63 0.20 -0.47 14.45
N HIS A 64 1.34 -1.01 14.06
CA HIS A 64 2.13 -0.50 12.93
C HIS A 64 1.67 -1.17 11.63
N ASN A 65 1.13 -0.37 10.72
CA ASN A 65 0.69 -0.80 9.40
C ASN A 65 1.51 -0.11 8.31
N VAL A 66 1.58 -0.73 7.13
CA VAL A 66 2.14 -0.07 5.95
C VAL A 66 1.03 0.74 5.28
N ARG A 67 1.33 1.98 4.90
CA ARG A 67 0.43 2.86 4.16
C ARG A 67 1.01 3.20 2.80
N ILE A 68 0.19 3.04 1.76
CA ILE A 68 0.51 3.40 0.39
C ILE A 68 -0.45 4.50 -0.07
N GLY A 69 0.07 5.70 -0.32
CA GLY A 69 -0.69 6.82 -0.88
C GLY A 69 -0.55 6.93 -2.39
N ARG A 70 -1.63 7.25 -3.10
CA ARG A 70 -1.58 7.57 -4.53
C ARG A 70 -1.29 9.06 -4.73
N LEU A 71 -0.22 9.36 -5.44
CA LEU A 71 0.16 10.73 -5.80
C LEU A 71 -0.38 11.11 -7.17
N ALA A 72 -0.30 12.40 -7.50
CA ALA A 72 -0.51 12.87 -8.87
C ALA A 72 0.47 12.20 -9.83
N ASP A 73 0.03 11.99 -11.07
CA ASP A 73 0.86 11.38 -12.11
C ASP A 73 2.01 12.28 -12.53
N ALA A 74 3.06 11.65 -13.06
CA ALA A 74 4.25 12.34 -13.55
C ALA A 74 3.97 13.15 -14.83
#